data_AF-A0A822GAN7-F1
#
_entry.id   AF-A0A822GAN7-F1
#
_cell.length_a   1.000
_cell.length_b   1.000
_cell.length_c   1.000
_cell.angle_alpha   90.00
_cell.angle_beta   90.00
_cell.angle_gamma   90.00
#
_symmetry.space_group_name_H-M   'P 1'
#
loop_
_entity.id
_entity.type
_entity.pdbx_description
1 polymer ?
#
loop_
_entity_poly.entity_id
_entity_poly.type
_entity_poly.pdbx_seq_one_letter_code
_entity_poly.pdbx_strand_id
1 'polypeptide(L)'
;IVWNFGDIASNGLKQTKLGVIRNLMIVPGLWTVNISKTTTGAFTTSRNHHFLSFVTMLGPSPDWITGVSALDLCLPNCTWLDNYEELHHPIDAGTDMGVRYDVNDDLISFFVRIE
;
A
#
# COMPACT_ATOMS: atom_id res chain seq x y z
N ILE A 1 -4.09 7.57 -8.19
CA ILE A 1 -3.49 7.46 -6.85
C ILE A 1 -4.35 6.49 -6.07
N VAL A 2 -3.74 5.68 -5.20
CA VAL A 2 -4.40 4.51 -4.59
C VAL A 2 -5.16 4.86 -3.32
N TRP A 3 -4.61 5.78 -2.54
CA TRP A 3 -5.15 6.35 -1.31
C TRP A 3 -4.41 7.66 -1.03
N ASN A 4 -4.98 8.61 -0.28
CA ASN A 4 -4.24 9.79 0.21
C ASN A 4 -4.73 10.15 1.61
N PHE A 5 -3.91 10.90 2.35
CA PHE A 5 -4.34 11.53 3.59
C PHE A 5 -5.46 12.54 3.32
N GLY A 6 -6.55 12.41 4.06
CA GLY A 6 -7.73 13.30 3.97
C GLY A 6 -8.74 12.92 2.89
N ASP A 7 -8.45 11.91 2.05
CA ASP A 7 -9.41 11.36 1.09
C ASP A 7 -10.32 10.30 1.74
N ILE A 8 -11.47 10.03 1.13
CA ILE A 8 -12.40 8.97 1.57
C ILE A 8 -11.92 7.61 1.06
N ALA A 9 -11.88 6.61 1.94
CA ALA A 9 -11.55 5.24 1.57
C ALA A 9 -12.52 4.69 0.49
N SER A 10 -11.96 4.16 -0.60
CA SER A 10 -12.74 3.61 -1.71
C SER A 10 -13.27 2.21 -1.40
N ASN A 11 -14.34 1.78 -2.10
CA ASN A 11 -14.92 0.43 -2.02
C ASN A 11 -14.01 -0.71 -2.59
N GLY A 12 -12.70 -0.45 -2.76
CA GLY A 12 -11.70 -1.43 -3.19
C GLY A 12 -11.38 -1.46 -4.69
N LEU A 13 -10.54 -2.42 -5.08
CA LEU A 13 -9.90 -2.56 -6.40
C LEU A 13 -10.84 -2.69 -7.61
N LYS A 14 -12.16 -2.86 -7.41
CA LYS A 14 -13.15 -3.01 -8.50
C LYS A 14 -13.44 -1.72 -9.28
N GLN A 15 -13.05 -0.55 -8.79
CA GLN A 15 -13.41 0.74 -9.41
C GLN A 15 -12.30 1.41 -10.22
N THR A 16 -11.11 0.81 -10.31
CA THR A 16 -10.05 1.44 -11.11
C THR A 16 -10.20 1.10 -12.59
N LYS A 17 -10.39 2.15 -13.40
CA LYS A 17 -10.43 2.08 -14.87
C LYS A 17 -9.15 1.37 -15.36
N LEU A 18 -9.33 0.23 -16.02
CA LEU A 18 -8.33 -0.77 -16.42
C LEU A 18 -7.21 -0.31 -17.39
N GLY A 19 -6.91 1.00 -17.44
CA GLY A 19 -5.85 1.58 -18.28
C GLY A 19 -4.93 2.59 -17.57
N VAL A 20 -5.10 2.80 -16.26
CA VAL A 20 -4.25 3.69 -15.44
C VAL A 20 -3.20 2.91 -14.65
N ILE A 21 -3.40 1.61 -14.45
CA ILE A 21 -2.51 0.75 -13.65
C ILE A 21 -1.71 -0.13 -14.57
N ARG A 22 -0.38 -0.02 -14.47
CA ARG A 22 0.53 -0.87 -15.25
C ARG A 22 0.89 -2.16 -14.52
N ASN A 23 1.02 -2.15 -13.19
CA ASN A 23 1.39 -3.35 -12.43
C ASN A 23 0.55 -3.47 -11.16
N LEU A 24 0.10 -4.70 -10.89
CA LEU A 24 -0.47 -5.10 -9.61
C LEU A 24 0.49 -6.06 -8.94
N MET A 25 0.84 -5.78 -7.69
CA MET A 25 1.74 -6.62 -6.91
C MET A 25 1.03 -7.05 -5.62
N ILE A 26 0.90 -8.35 -5.45
CA ILE A 26 0.35 -8.95 -4.24
C ILE A 26 1.46 -9.77 -3.63
N VAL A 27 1.75 -9.52 -2.36
CA VAL A 27 2.88 -10.14 -1.66
C VAL A 27 2.33 -10.86 -0.43
N PRO A 28 2.90 -11.99 -0.01
CA PRO A 28 2.45 -12.67 1.20
C PRO A 28 2.47 -11.74 2.42
N GLY A 29 1.35 -11.75 3.16
CA GLY A 29 1.24 -11.09 4.45
C GLY A 29 2.18 -11.71 5.48
N LEU A 30 2.59 -10.89 6.46
CA LEU A 30 3.50 -11.29 7.53
C LEU A 30 2.68 -11.70 8.76
N TRP A 31 2.55 -13.01 8.99
CA TRP A 31 1.70 -13.56 10.04
C TRP A 31 2.50 -14.16 11.19
N THR A 32 1.98 -14.01 12.42
CA THR A 32 2.40 -14.72 13.64
C THR A 32 3.92 -14.74 13.84
N VAL A 33 4.60 -15.82 13.45
CA VAL A 33 6.05 -16.06 13.58
C VAL A 33 6.91 -15.31 12.55
N ASN A 34 6.29 -14.64 11.57
CA ASN A 34 6.97 -13.95 10.47
C ASN A 34 6.87 -12.42 10.57
N ILE A 35 6.30 -11.85 11.64
CA ILE A 35 6.06 -10.40 11.73
C ILE A 35 7.33 -9.54 11.67
N SER A 36 8.48 -10.11 12.06
CA SER A 36 9.78 -9.43 11.97
C SER A 36 10.53 -9.69 10.66
N LYS A 37 9.93 -10.42 9.70
CA LYS A 37 10.55 -10.74 8.42
C LYS A 37 10.21 -9.68 7.39
N THR A 38 11.06 -9.56 6.38
CA THR A 38 10.78 -8.72 5.21
C THR A 38 9.99 -9.53 4.19
N THR A 39 8.96 -8.90 3.64
CA THR A 39 8.26 -9.38 2.46
C THR A 39 8.66 -8.52 1.27
N THR A 40 8.92 -9.14 0.12
CA THR A 40 9.39 -8.43 -1.07
C THR A 40 8.59 -8.85 -2.28
N GLY A 41 8.51 -7.96 -3.25
CA GLY A 41 8.15 -8.35 -4.60
C GLY A 41 8.66 -7.33 -5.59
N ALA A 42 8.48 -7.68 -6.86
CA ALA A 42 9.07 -6.97 -7.96
C ALA A 42 7.99 -6.35 -8.84
N PHE A 43 8.35 -5.23 -9.46
CA PHE A 43 7.51 -4.54 -10.41
C PHE A 43 8.34 -3.87 -11.50
N THR A 44 7.68 -3.42 -12.56
CA THR A 44 8.34 -2.69 -13.65
C THR A 44 7.71 -1.33 -13.85
N THR A 45 8.50 -0.27 -13.86
CA THR A 45 8.00 1.09 -14.11
C THR A 45 8.30 1.55 -15.53
N SER A 46 7.62 2.59 -15.98
CA SER A 46 7.90 3.28 -17.25
C SER A 46 7.66 4.77 -17.08
N ARG A 47 8.14 5.60 -18.01
CA ARG A 47 7.98 7.06 -17.94
C ARG A 47 6.52 7.53 -17.79
N ASN A 48 5.55 6.75 -18.28
CA ASN A 48 4.14 7.10 -18.19
C ASN A 48 3.45 6.57 -16.91
N HIS A 49 4.13 5.70 -16.16
CA HIS A 49 3.63 4.93 -15.02
C HIS A 49 4.75 4.84 -13.99
N HIS A 50 5.12 6.01 -13.46
CA HIS A 50 6.29 6.22 -12.63
C HIS A 50 5.95 6.45 -11.16
N PHE A 51 4.68 6.32 -10.78
CA PHE A 51 4.25 6.48 -9.40
C PHE A 51 4.07 5.12 -8.72
N LEU A 52 4.72 4.95 -7.59
CA LEU A 52 4.53 3.82 -6.71
C LEU A 52 3.51 4.15 -5.63
N SER A 53 2.58 3.23 -5.38
CA SER A 53 1.75 3.25 -4.19
C SER A 53 1.60 1.83 -3.63
N PHE A 54 1.39 1.73 -2.34
CA PHE A 54 0.99 0.48 -1.72
C PHE A 54 0.30 0.74 -0.40
N VAL A 55 -0.47 -0.25 0.03
CA VAL A 55 -1.17 -0.22 1.30
C VAL A 55 -1.19 -1.63 1.89
N THR A 56 -0.96 -1.72 3.18
CA THR A 56 -1.11 -2.97 3.92
C THR A 56 -1.87 -2.69 5.20
N MET A 57 -2.70 -3.64 5.59
CA MET A 57 -3.43 -3.57 6.85
C MET A 57 -2.56 -4.05 8.01
N LEU A 58 -2.75 -3.45 9.18
CA LEU A 58 -2.07 -3.80 10.44
C LEU A 58 -2.93 -4.73 11.29
N GLY A 59 -3.29 -5.88 10.75
CA GLY A 59 -4.21 -6.80 11.42
C GLY A 59 -3.63 -7.55 12.65
N PRO A 60 -4.50 -8.00 13.57
CA PRO A 60 -5.95 -7.82 13.52
C PRO A 60 -6.38 -6.46 14.09
N SER A 61 -6.88 -5.55 13.25
CA SER A 61 -7.19 -4.15 13.59
C SER A 61 -8.47 -3.71 12.89
N PRO A 62 -9.19 -2.71 13.42
CA PRO A 62 -10.46 -2.25 12.85
C PRO A 62 -10.32 -1.90 11.35
N ASP A 63 -9.45 -0.94 11.05
CA ASP A 63 -9.17 -0.50 9.68
C ASP A 63 -7.83 0.24 9.56
N TRP A 64 -6.87 -0.10 10.42
CA TRP A 64 -5.56 0.53 10.44
C TRP A 64 -4.70 0.01 9.30
N ILE A 65 -4.17 0.95 8.51
CA ILE A 65 -3.34 0.68 7.35
C ILE A 65 -1.99 1.36 7.47
N THR A 66 -1.06 0.98 6.61
CA THR A 66 0.20 1.69 6.40
C THR A 66 0.69 1.49 4.97
N GLY A 67 1.53 2.38 4.46
CA GLY A 67 2.19 2.23 3.17
C GLY A 67 2.63 3.54 2.54
N VAL A 68 2.83 3.51 1.22
CA VAL A 68 3.24 4.67 0.40
C VAL A 68 2.10 5.09 -0.51
N SER A 69 1.89 6.40 -0.66
CA SER A 69 1.04 6.97 -1.70
C SER A 69 1.83 7.85 -2.65
N ALA A 70 1.58 7.67 -3.95
CA ALA A 70 2.07 8.50 -5.05
C ALA A 70 3.57 8.86 -5.01
N LEU A 71 4.44 7.89 -4.67
CA LEU A 71 5.89 8.08 -4.70
C LEU A 71 6.38 8.16 -6.14
N ASP A 72 6.97 9.30 -6.52
CA ASP A 72 7.57 9.47 -7.83
C ASP A 72 8.92 8.73 -7.90
N LEU A 73 9.01 7.74 -8.77
CA LEU A 73 10.25 7.00 -9.05
C LEU A 73 11.10 7.67 -10.13
N CYS A 74 10.53 8.58 -10.93
CA CYS A 74 11.20 9.25 -12.03
C CYS A 74 11.81 10.57 -11.57
N LEU A 75 13.13 10.70 -11.70
CA LEU A 75 13.84 11.92 -11.32
C LEU A 75 13.86 12.95 -12.48
N PRO A 76 13.99 14.26 -12.17
CA PRO A 76 14.02 15.32 -13.20
C PRO A 76 15.15 15.19 -14.23
N ASN A 77 16.23 14.51 -13.86
CA ASN A 77 17.38 14.23 -14.72
C ASN A 77 17.16 13.01 -15.65
N CYS A 78 15.92 12.55 -15.82
CA CYS A 78 15.56 11.38 -16.63
C CYS A 78 16.16 10.05 -16.17
N THR A 79 16.52 9.93 -14.88
CA THR A 79 16.93 8.66 -14.26
C THR A 79 15.86 8.14 -13.29
N TRP A 80 16.05 6.93 -12.79
CA TRP A 80 15.19 6.32 -11.78
C TRP A 80 15.77 6.56 -10.39
N LEU A 81 14.89 6.57 -9.39
CA LEU A 81 15.27 6.54 -7.98
C LEU A 81 15.95 5.20 -7.66
N ASP A 82 17.18 5.24 -7.13
CA ASP A 82 17.98 4.03 -6.87
C ASP A 82 17.54 3.28 -5.61
N ASN A 83 17.27 3.99 -4.51
CA ASN A 83 16.78 3.42 -3.26
C ASN A 83 15.82 4.38 -2.56
N TYR A 84 14.84 3.82 -1.85
CA TYR A 84 13.91 4.56 -1.02
C TYR A 84 13.60 3.76 0.25
N GLU A 85 13.83 4.37 1.40
CA GLU A 85 13.52 3.81 2.70
C GLU A 85 12.82 4.87 3.54
N GLU A 86 11.63 4.54 4.06
CA GLU A 86 10.85 5.41 4.92
C GLU A 86 10.31 4.59 6.10
N LEU A 87 10.25 5.22 7.28
CA LEU A 87 9.53 4.68 8.42
C LEU A 87 8.06 5.06 8.30
N HIS A 88 7.19 4.06 8.18
CA HIS A 88 5.75 4.30 8.13
C HIS A 88 5.10 4.18 9.51
N HIS A 89 4.07 4.99 9.72
CA HIS A 89 3.20 4.95 10.89
C HIS A 89 1.84 4.36 10.51
N PRO A 90 1.09 3.81 11.49
CA PRO A 90 -0.31 3.44 11.30
C PRO A 90 -1.17 4.65 10.91
N ILE A 91 -2.12 4.40 10.03
CA ILE A 91 -3.10 5.37 9.54
C ILE A 91 -4.49 4.74 9.69
N ASP A 92 -5.45 5.52 10.17
CA ASP A 92 -6.85 5.13 10.29
C ASP A 92 -7.58 5.37 8.96
N ALA A 93 -8.24 4.35 8.41
CA ALA A 93 -8.93 4.46 7.13
C ALA A 93 -10.31 5.13 7.24
N GLY A 94 -10.85 5.31 8.46
CA GLY A 94 -12.12 6.00 8.73
C GLY A 94 -13.37 5.21 8.38
N THR A 95 -13.26 3.89 8.36
CA THR A 95 -14.31 2.92 7.99
C THR A 95 -14.81 2.07 9.16
N ASP A 96 -14.04 1.95 10.24
CA ASP A 96 -14.41 1.28 11.49
C ASP A 96 -14.17 2.20 12.70
N MET A 97 -14.93 2.03 13.78
CA MET A 97 -14.84 2.82 15.02
C MET A 97 -14.09 2.10 16.15
N GLY A 98 -13.53 0.92 15.90
CA GLY A 98 -12.73 0.20 16.87
C GLY A 98 -11.50 1.00 17.34
N VAL A 99 -11.17 0.89 18.63
CA VAL A 99 -10.08 1.67 19.26
C VAL A 99 -8.88 0.81 19.68
N ARG A 100 -8.93 -0.49 19.40
CA ARG A 100 -7.94 -1.48 19.80
C ARG A 100 -7.90 -2.61 18.77
N TYR A 101 -6.79 -3.35 18.74
CA TYR A 101 -6.73 -4.63 18.05
C TYR A 101 -7.76 -5.62 18.63
N ASP A 102 -8.51 -6.31 17.77
CA ASP A 102 -9.49 -7.33 18.15
C ASP A 102 -9.37 -8.55 17.23
N VAL A 103 -9.37 -9.76 17.78
CA VAL A 103 -9.24 -11.01 17.00
C VAL A 103 -10.41 -11.26 16.05
N ASN A 104 -11.52 -10.56 16.23
CA ASN A 104 -12.65 -10.61 15.33
C ASN A 104 -12.48 -9.71 14.10
N ASP A 105 -11.48 -8.82 14.11
CA ASP A 105 -11.15 -7.96 12.97
C ASP A 105 -10.30 -8.71 11.95
N ASP A 106 -10.30 -8.19 10.72
CA ASP A 106 -9.57 -8.79 9.63
C ASP A 106 -8.06 -8.84 9.93
N LEU A 107 -7.48 -9.93 9.46
CA LEU A 107 -6.08 -10.28 9.58
C LEU A 107 -5.26 -9.55 8.47
N ILE A 108 -4.02 -9.10 8.76
CA ILE A 108 -3.03 -8.45 7.83
C ILE A 108 -3.17 -8.87 6.36
N SER A 109 -3.81 -8.05 5.54
CA SER A 109 -3.76 -8.21 4.08
C SER A 109 -2.82 -7.18 3.48
N PHE A 110 -1.95 -7.63 2.56
CA PHE A 110 -0.93 -6.81 1.92
C PHE A 110 -1.28 -6.57 0.45
N PHE A 111 -1.45 -5.30 0.06
CA PHE A 111 -1.83 -4.91 -1.29
C PHE A 111 -0.91 -3.80 -1.84
N VAL A 112 -0.02 -4.13 -2.78
CA VAL A 112 0.80 -3.13 -3.49
C VAL A 112 0.16 -2.80 -4.83
N ARG A 113 -0.03 -1.50 -5.10
CA ARG A 113 -0.64 -1.04 -6.36
C ARG A 113 0.20 0.07 -6.98
N ILE A 114 0.75 -0.21 -8.14
CA ILE A 114 1.71 0.67 -8.80
C ILE A 114 1.03 1.29 -10.01
N GLU A 115 1.01 2.62 -10.03
CA GLU A 115 0.35 3.39 -11.07
C GLU A 115 1.32 3.73 -12.20
#